data_AF-A0A7D7RHG1-F1
#
_entry.id   AF-A0A7D7RHG1-F1
#
_cell.length_a   1.000
_cell.length_b   1.000
_cell.length_c   1.000
_cell.angle_alpha   90.00
_cell.angle_beta   90.00
_cell.angle_gamma   90.00
#
_symmetry.space_group_name_H-M   'P 1'
#
loop_
_entity.id
_entity.type
_entity.pdbx_description
1 polymer ?
#
loop_
_entity_poly.entity_id
_entity_poly.type
_entity_poly.pdbx_seq_one_letter_code
_entity_poly.pdbx_strand_id
1 'polypeptide(L)'
;MDQSTLKKTRLFAILNIIAYFATLGFNYLGSSGFFNGNTQKDISDKYMTLISPAPFTFSIWGVIYTLLLITLGYLLIKHKNEKVSRLVLMISPLFIVSSLFNMGWIIVFSYEWIGLSTLLIAGLLFSLLFIVERIYKHRFEVPSTLTGLAFTLYAAWVFIATIVNISLSLVQLGWDGFGVSDSIWTLVILGVAIGFVLFYLARFKNAAFPIPIAWAFFGIYSAYASGMLDPEMAGVIQGVLLAGITIFLIAVIWRFLKNGNALFPKQSV
;
A
#
# COMPACT_ATOMS: atom_id res chain seq x y z
N MET A 1 -32.39 -10.87 4.60
CA MET A 1 -31.29 -11.72 4.08
C MET A 1 -31.60 -13.20 4.31
N ASP A 2 -31.43 -14.05 3.30
CA ASP A 2 -31.68 -15.49 3.43
C ASP A 2 -30.57 -16.23 4.21
N GLN A 3 -30.88 -17.45 4.69
CA GLN A 3 -29.96 -18.25 5.51
C GLN A 3 -28.67 -18.65 4.78
N SER A 4 -28.71 -18.86 3.46
CA SER A 4 -27.53 -19.22 2.67
C SER A 4 -26.55 -18.04 2.60
N THR A 5 -27.05 -16.85 2.29
CA THR A 5 -26.26 -15.62 2.26
C THR A 5 -25.62 -15.32 3.61
N LEU A 6 -26.36 -15.51 4.71
CA LEU A 6 -25.83 -15.29 6.06
C LEU A 6 -24.68 -16.26 6.39
N LYS A 7 -24.84 -17.56 6.11
CA LYS A 7 -23.79 -18.56 6.31
C LYS A 7 -22.54 -18.24 5.49
N LYS A 8 -22.71 -17.90 4.20
CA LYS A 8 -21.61 -17.52 3.30
C LYS A 8 -20.88 -16.27 3.79
N THR A 9 -21.61 -15.26 4.25
CA THR A 9 -21.03 -14.03 4.81
C THR A 9 -20.19 -14.33 6.04
N ARG A 10 -20.74 -15.12 6.99
CA ARG A 10 -20.02 -15.50 8.20
C ARG A 10 -18.75 -16.28 7.88
N LEU A 11 -18.81 -17.22 6.94
CA LEU A 11 -17.64 -17.97 6.47
C LEU A 11 -16.55 -17.03 5.96
N PHE A 12 -16.89 -16.11 5.05
CA PHE A 12 -15.92 -15.16 4.51
C PHE A 12 -15.35 -14.20 5.56
N ALA A 13 -16.16 -13.74 6.52
CA ALA A 13 -15.68 -12.90 7.60
C ALA A 13 -14.64 -13.65 8.48
N ILE A 14 -14.87 -14.93 8.77
CA ILE A 14 -13.92 -15.78 9.50
C ILE A 14 -12.65 -16.01 8.67
N LEU A 15 -12.79 -16.33 7.38
CA LEU A 15 -11.66 -16.52 6.47
C LEU A 15 -10.79 -15.27 6.35
N ASN A 16 -11.38 -14.07 6.37
CA ASN A 16 -10.61 -12.83 6.39
C ASN A 16 -9.74 -12.73 7.65
N ILE A 17 -10.28 -13.07 8.83
CA ILE A 17 -9.51 -13.03 10.08
C ILE A 17 -8.35 -14.03 10.04
N ILE A 18 -8.61 -15.26 9.56
CA ILE A 18 -7.58 -16.28 9.38
C ILE A 18 -6.50 -15.80 8.41
N ALA A 19 -6.89 -15.29 7.24
CA ALA A 19 -5.99 -14.77 6.23
C ALA A 19 -5.14 -13.60 6.76
N TYR A 20 -5.74 -12.70 7.55
CA TYR A 20 -5.03 -11.60 8.19
C TYR A 20 -3.95 -12.09 9.17
N PHE A 21 -4.29 -12.99 10.09
CA PHE A 21 -3.31 -13.51 11.05
C PHE A 21 -2.25 -14.39 10.40
N ALA A 22 -2.61 -15.17 9.38
CA ALA A 22 -1.63 -15.89 8.55
C ALA A 22 -0.66 -14.92 7.89
N THR A 23 -1.16 -13.84 7.28
CA THR A 23 -0.34 -12.78 6.67
C THR A 23 0.63 -12.17 7.69
N LEU A 24 0.15 -11.80 8.89
CA LEU A 24 1.01 -11.29 9.96
C LEU A 24 2.09 -12.31 10.36
N GLY A 25 1.73 -13.58 10.49
CA GLY A 25 2.67 -14.66 10.80
C GLY A 25 3.79 -14.75 9.77
N PHE A 26 3.47 -14.75 8.47
CA PHE A 26 4.47 -14.77 7.41
C PHE A 26 5.34 -13.50 7.40
N ASN A 27 4.75 -12.32 7.63
CA ASN A 27 5.54 -11.09 7.74
C ASN A 27 6.53 -11.14 8.91
N TYR A 28 6.09 -11.67 10.06
CA TYR A 28 6.98 -11.90 11.20
C TYR A 28 8.12 -12.86 10.86
N LEU A 29 7.81 -14.03 10.28
CA LEU A 29 8.82 -15.02 9.85
C LEU A 29 9.82 -14.43 8.86
N GLY A 30 9.37 -13.63 7.90
CA GLY A 30 10.25 -12.93 6.96
C GLY A 30 11.12 -11.88 7.66
N SER A 31 10.58 -11.15 8.63
CA SER A 31 11.34 -10.16 9.39
C SER A 31 12.37 -10.78 10.35
N SER A 32 12.16 -12.01 10.81
CA SER A 32 13.07 -12.73 11.70
C SER A 32 14.17 -13.49 10.95
N GLY A 33 14.18 -13.46 9.61
CA GLY A 33 15.14 -14.21 8.79
C GLY A 33 14.87 -15.72 8.71
N PHE A 34 13.66 -16.17 9.06
CA PHE A 34 13.34 -17.60 9.16
C PHE A 34 13.51 -18.37 7.84
N PHE A 35 13.18 -17.78 6.69
CA PHE A 35 13.14 -18.49 5.41
C PHE A 35 14.53 -18.76 4.82
N ASN A 36 15.47 -17.83 4.95
CA ASN A 36 16.76 -17.89 4.25
C ASN A 36 17.93 -17.28 5.05
N GLY A 37 17.78 -17.11 6.37
CA GLY A 37 18.79 -16.50 7.25
C GLY A 37 18.86 -14.97 7.18
N ASN A 38 18.52 -14.37 6.04
CA ASN A 38 18.45 -12.91 5.86
C ASN A 38 17.06 -12.37 6.19
N THR A 39 17.00 -11.25 6.91
CA THR A 39 15.78 -10.49 7.09
C THR A 39 15.44 -9.67 5.84
N GLN A 40 14.20 -9.23 5.71
CA GLN A 40 13.81 -8.28 4.64
C GLN A 40 14.63 -6.99 4.67
N LYS A 41 15.05 -6.56 5.88
CA LYS A 41 15.92 -5.41 6.05
C LYS A 41 17.30 -5.68 5.45
N ASP A 42 17.90 -6.84 5.73
CA ASP A 42 19.24 -7.19 5.21
C ASP A 42 19.26 -7.21 3.68
N ILE A 43 18.21 -7.76 3.06
CA ILE A 43 18.07 -7.78 1.59
C ILE A 43 17.88 -6.37 1.04
N SER A 44 17.08 -5.53 1.71
CA SER A 44 16.86 -4.15 1.30
C SER A 44 18.12 -3.28 1.43
N ASP A 45 18.93 -3.52 2.47
CA ASP A 45 20.20 -2.85 2.69
C ASP A 45 21.26 -3.30 1.66
N LYS A 46 21.21 -4.58 1.24
CA LYS A 46 22.08 -5.14 0.19
C LYS A 46 21.83 -4.51 -1.18
N TYR A 47 20.57 -4.26 -1.53
CA TYR A 47 20.16 -3.67 -2.81
C TYR A 47 19.60 -2.26 -2.61
N MET A 48 20.36 -1.42 -1.92
CA MET A 48 19.92 -0.06 -1.63
C MET A 48 19.77 0.75 -2.93
N THR A 49 18.67 1.48 -3.04
CA THR A 49 18.34 2.34 -4.18
C THR A 49 18.24 3.79 -3.73
N LEU A 50 18.31 4.74 -4.66
CA LEU A 50 18.10 6.16 -4.35
C LEU A 50 16.68 6.51 -3.89
N ILE A 51 15.74 5.57 -3.94
CA ILE A 51 14.40 5.72 -3.36
C ILE A 51 14.17 4.82 -2.14
N SER A 52 15.23 4.23 -1.58
CA SER A 52 15.15 3.46 -0.34
C SER A 52 14.86 4.41 0.84
N PRO A 53 13.75 4.22 1.57
CA PRO A 53 13.41 5.09 2.69
C PRO A 53 14.21 4.73 3.95
N ALA A 54 14.30 5.68 4.88
CA ALA A 54 14.88 5.41 6.20
C ALA A 54 14.10 4.30 6.95
N PRO A 55 14.74 3.48 7.80
CA PRO A 55 14.12 2.28 8.40
C PRO A 55 12.82 2.53 9.19
N PHE A 56 12.69 3.68 9.85
CA PHE A 56 11.48 4.01 10.62
C PHE A 56 10.22 4.10 9.74
N THR A 57 10.37 4.31 8.44
CA THR A 57 9.26 4.47 7.49
C THR A 57 8.39 3.21 7.43
N PHE A 58 8.95 2.03 7.68
CA PHE A 58 8.21 0.77 7.72
C PHE A 58 7.25 0.66 8.93
N SER A 59 7.33 1.56 9.91
CA SER A 59 6.38 1.61 11.03
C SER A 59 4.92 1.84 10.62
N ILE A 60 4.68 2.35 9.41
CA ILE A 60 3.33 2.48 8.83
C ILE A 60 2.57 1.14 8.74
N TRP A 61 3.29 0.01 8.65
CA TRP A 61 2.68 -1.31 8.69
C TRP A 61 1.90 -1.55 9.98
N GLY A 62 2.37 -1.03 11.12
CA GLY A 62 1.63 -1.07 12.37
C GLY A 62 0.27 -0.39 12.25
N VAL A 63 0.23 0.82 11.68
CA VAL A 63 -1.01 1.57 11.45
C VAL A 63 -1.95 0.83 10.49
N ILE A 64 -1.43 0.32 9.37
CA ILE A 64 -2.21 -0.40 8.36
C ILE A 64 -2.81 -1.68 8.95
N TYR A 65 -2.00 -2.49 9.64
CA TYR A 65 -2.46 -3.74 10.24
C TYR A 65 -3.46 -3.51 11.37
N THR A 66 -3.25 -2.51 12.23
CA THR A 66 -4.25 -2.13 13.25
C THR A 66 -5.59 -1.73 12.61
N LEU A 67 -5.57 -0.89 11.57
CA LEU A 67 -6.80 -0.49 10.87
C LEU A 67 -7.48 -1.67 10.16
N LEU A 68 -6.71 -2.58 9.57
CA LEU A 68 -7.24 -3.81 8.98
C LEU A 68 -7.89 -4.69 10.05
N LEU A 69 -7.25 -4.91 11.20
CA LEU A 69 -7.82 -5.69 12.29
C LEU A 69 -9.13 -5.10 12.81
N ILE A 70 -9.18 -3.78 13.03
CA ILE A 70 -10.41 -3.08 13.44
C ILE A 70 -11.50 -3.24 12.38
N THR A 71 -11.14 -3.10 11.11
CA THR A 71 -12.07 -3.27 9.98
C THR A 71 -12.62 -4.68 9.92
N LEU A 72 -11.76 -5.70 9.94
CA LEU A 72 -12.17 -7.10 9.85
C LEU A 72 -12.96 -7.54 11.08
N GLY A 73 -12.61 -7.05 12.27
CA GLY A 73 -13.38 -7.24 13.49
C GLY A 73 -14.78 -6.63 13.39
N TYR A 74 -14.90 -5.40 12.88
CA TYR A 74 -16.19 -4.77 12.60
C TYR A 74 -17.03 -5.60 11.62
N LEU A 75 -16.42 -6.07 10.52
CA LEU A 75 -17.09 -6.90 9.51
C LEU A 75 -17.57 -8.24 10.09
N LEU A 76 -16.77 -8.87 10.97
CA LEU A 76 -17.14 -10.10 11.65
C LEU A 76 -18.27 -9.88 12.67
N ILE A 77 -18.21 -8.82 13.48
CA ILE A 77 -19.24 -8.54 14.50
C ILE A 77 -20.57 -8.16 13.85
N LYS A 78 -20.52 -7.32 12.81
CA LYS A 78 -21.72 -6.78 12.14
C LYS A 78 -22.17 -7.57 10.90
N HIS A 79 -21.64 -8.77 10.67
CA HIS A 79 -21.95 -9.60 9.48
C HIS A 79 -23.44 -9.87 9.24
N LYS A 80 -24.29 -9.79 10.28
CA LYS A 80 -25.75 -9.95 10.15
C LYS A 80 -26.46 -8.74 9.54
N ASN A 81 -25.83 -7.56 9.54
CA ASN A 81 -26.38 -6.36 8.89
C ASN A 81 -26.25 -6.50 7.37
N GLU A 82 -27.31 -6.21 6.62
CA GLU A 82 -27.35 -6.45 5.18
C GLU A 82 -26.31 -5.64 4.38
N LYS A 83 -26.08 -4.37 4.75
CA LYS A 83 -25.06 -3.52 4.10
C LYS A 83 -23.64 -4.02 4.38
N VAL A 84 -23.40 -4.48 5.61
CA VAL A 84 -22.11 -5.09 6.01
C VAL A 84 -21.91 -6.43 5.32
N SER A 85 -22.94 -7.26 5.23
CA SER A 85 -22.86 -8.55 4.54
C SER A 85 -22.50 -8.37 3.07
N ARG A 86 -23.15 -7.42 2.37
CA ARG A 86 -22.80 -7.04 1.00
C ARG A 86 -21.33 -6.65 0.89
N LEU A 87 -20.83 -5.83 1.82
CA LEU A 87 -19.43 -5.41 1.85
C LEU A 87 -18.46 -6.59 2.02
N VAL A 88 -18.73 -7.49 2.97
CA VAL A 88 -17.93 -8.70 3.22
C VAL A 88 -17.83 -9.54 1.94
N LEU A 89 -18.97 -9.91 1.36
CA LEU A 89 -19.00 -10.75 0.16
C LEU A 89 -18.30 -10.10 -1.03
N MET A 90 -18.35 -8.77 -1.12
CA MET A 90 -17.73 -8.01 -2.21
C MET A 90 -16.21 -7.96 -2.13
N ILE A 91 -15.63 -7.85 -0.93
CA ILE A 91 -14.18 -7.62 -0.75
C ILE A 91 -13.42 -8.88 -0.35
N SER A 92 -14.05 -9.83 0.34
CA SER A 92 -13.37 -10.99 0.93
C SER A 92 -12.57 -11.84 -0.06
N PRO A 93 -13.09 -12.20 -1.26
CA PRO A 93 -12.31 -12.99 -2.21
C PRO A 93 -11.01 -12.29 -2.62
N LEU A 94 -11.07 -10.99 -2.92
CA LEU A 94 -9.89 -10.20 -3.27
C LEU A 94 -8.95 -10.02 -2.09
N PHE A 95 -9.48 -9.87 -0.87
CA PHE A 95 -8.65 -9.76 0.33
C PHE A 95 -7.86 -11.05 0.58
N ILE A 96 -8.50 -12.21 0.47
CA ILE A 96 -7.84 -13.51 0.61
C ILE A 96 -6.75 -13.68 -0.47
N VAL A 97 -7.06 -13.36 -1.73
CA VAL A 97 -6.07 -13.37 -2.82
C VAL A 97 -4.91 -12.41 -2.53
N SER A 98 -5.19 -11.22 -2.01
CA SER A 98 -4.17 -10.24 -1.61
C SER A 98 -3.27 -10.81 -0.49
N SER A 99 -3.84 -11.50 0.49
CA SER A 99 -3.07 -12.16 1.55
C SER A 99 -2.15 -13.25 1.00
N LEU A 100 -2.62 -14.06 0.04
CA LEU A 100 -1.79 -15.07 -0.61
C LEU A 100 -0.62 -14.45 -1.38
N PHE A 101 -0.87 -13.37 -2.14
CA PHE A 101 0.19 -12.62 -2.81
C PHE A 101 1.19 -12.02 -1.82
N ASN A 102 0.72 -11.47 -0.69
CA ASN A 102 1.60 -10.93 0.33
C ASN A 102 2.50 -12.02 0.95
N MET A 103 1.92 -13.14 1.38
CA MET A 103 2.68 -14.25 1.96
C MET A 103 3.69 -14.81 0.95
N GLY A 104 3.28 -15.00 -0.31
CA GLY A 104 4.17 -15.44 -1.38
C GLY A 104 5.30 -14.45 -1.63
N TRP A 105 4.99 -13.14 -1.64
CA TRP A 105 5.99 -12.08 -1.82
C TRP A 105 7.08 -12.16 -0.75
N ILE A 106 6.69 -12.31 0.53
CA ILE A 106 7.65 -12.41 1.64
C ILE A 106 8.62 -13.58 1.43
N ILE A 107 8.10 -14.74 1.04
CA ILE A 107 8.93 -15.94 0.83
C ILE A 107 9.92 -15.71 -0.31
N VAL A 108 9.44 -15.32 -1.50
CA VAL A 108 10.32 -15.20 -2.67
C VAL A 108 11.29 -14.02 -2.54
N PHE A 109 10.89 -12.95 -1.86
CA PHE A 109 11.78 -11.83 -1.54
C PHE A 109 12.89 -12.28 -0.60
N SER A 110 12.59 -13.12 0.40
CA SER A 110 13.59 -13.67 1.34
C SER A 110 14.64 -14.54 0.64
N TYR A 111 14.29 -15.19 -0.46
CA TYR A 111 15.22 -15.95 -1.32
C TYR A 111 15.88 -15.10 -2.42
N GLU A 112 15.73 -13.77 -2.37
CA GLU A 112 16.28 -12.83 -3.34
C GLU A 112 15.80 -13.05 -4.79
N TRP A 113 14.64 -13.70 -4.98
CA TRP A 113 14.01 -13.85 -6.29
C TRP A 113 13.25 -12.56 -6.66
N ILE A 114 13.98 -11.44 -6.79
CA ILE A 114 13.40 -10.08 -6.84
C ILE A 114 12.52 -9.86 -8.08
N GLY A 115 12.84 -10.47 -9.21
CA GLY A 115 11.97 -10.43 -10.40
C GLY A 115 10.59 -11.06 -10.12
N LEU A 116 10.56 -12.23 -9.47
CA LEU A 116 9.30 -12.89 -9.09
C LEU A 116 8.58 -12.13 -7.96
N SER A 117 9.33 -11.56 -7.00
CA SER A 117 8.75 -10.71 -5.97
C SER A 117 8.04 -9.50 -6.59
N THR A 118 8.58 -8.93 -7.68
CA THR A 118 7.94 -7.83 -8.41
C THR A 118 6.58 -8.22 -8.98
N LEU A 119 6.44 -9.44 -9.51
CA LEU A 119 5.16 -9.95 -10.00
C LEU A 119 4.14 -10.16 -8.87
N LEU A 120 4.58 -10.69 -7.72
CA LEU A 120 3.71 -10.94 -6.57
C LEU A 120 3.24 -9.65 -5.90
N ILE A 121 4.13 -8.66 -5.72
CA ILE A 121 3.73 -7.36 -5.14
C ILE A 121 2.81 -6.58 -6.08
N ALA A 122 2.98 -6.71 -7.41
CA ALA A 122 2.04 -6.19 -8.39
C ALA A 122 0.67 -6.88 -8.27
N GLY A 123 0.63 -8.21 -8.13
CA GLY A 123 -0.62 -8.96 -7.89
C GLY A 123 -1.31 -8.52 -6.59
N LEU A 124 -0.55 -8.30 -5.52
CA LEU A 124 -1.03 -7.72 -4.27
C LEU A 124 -1.63 -6.33 -4.50
N LEU A 125 -0.89 -5.44 -5.18
CA LEU A 125 -1.33 -4.07 -5.49
C LEU A 125 -2.65 -4.06 -6.26
N PHE A 126 -2.74 -4.80 -7.36
CA PHE A 126 -3.96 -4.85 -8.17
C PHE A 126 -5.15 -5.41 -7.37
N SER A 127 -4.93 -6.44 -6.56
CA SER A 127 -5.98 -6.98 -5.67
C SER A 127 -6.52 -5.89 -4.74
N LEU A 128 -5.65 -5.08 -4.14
CA LEU A 128 -6.02 -3.99 -3.24
C LEU A 128 -6.70 -2.83 -3.99
N LEU A 129 -6.19 -2.44 -5.16
CA LEU A 129 -6.81 -1.40 -5.99
C LEU A 129 -8.22 -1.80 -6.42
N PHE A 130 -8.46 -3.07 -6.77
CA PHE A 130 -9.80 -3.57 -7.07
C PHE A 130 -10.72 -3.56 -5.85
N ILE A 131 -10.21 -3.85 -4.64
CA ILE A 131 -11.00 -3.68 -3.41
C ILE A 131 -11.42 -2.22 -3.23
N VAL A 132 -10.46 -1.29 -3.35
CA VAL A 132 -10.73 0.15 -3.20
C VAL A 132 -11.70 0.65 -4.27
N GLU A 133 -11.57 0.21 -5.52
CA GLU A 133 -12.49 0.53 -6.59
C GLU A 133 -13.91 0.01 -6.30
N ARG A 134 -14.04 -1.24 -5.84
CA ARG A 134 -15.35 -1.82 -5.48
C ARG A 134 -16.02 -1.06 -4.35
N ILE A 135 -15.25 -0.70 -3.30
CA ILE A 135 -15.74 0.13 -2.20
C ILE A 135 -16.18 1.49 -2.73
N TYR A 136 -15.37 2.14 -3.58
CA TYR A 136 -15.70 3.44 -4.16
C TYR A 136 -16.99 3.37 -4.97
N LYS A 137 -17.15 2.40 -5.87
CA LYS A 137 -18.35 2.26 -6.72
C LYS A 137 -19.63 2.08 -5.89
N HIS A 138 -19.58 1.29 -4.83
CA HIS A 138 -20.74 0.97 -3.99
C HIS A 138 -20.80 1.80 -2.69
N ARG A 139 -20.04 2.90 -2.60
CA ARG A 139 -19.81 3.65 -1.35
C ARG A 139 -21.07 4.15 -0.64
N PHE A 140 -22.18 4.29 -1.35
CA PHE A 140 -23.49 4.70 -0.81
C PHE A 140 -24.34 3.52 -0.33
N GLU A 141 -23.99 2.30 -0.75
CA GLU A 141 -24.73 1.07 -0.45
C GLU A 141 -24.14 0.30 0.74
N VAL A 142 -22.86 0.54 1.05
CA VAL A 142 -22.09 -0.18 2.08
C VAL A 142 -21.46 0.80 3.08
N PRO A 143 -21.14 0.36 4.31
CA PRO A 143 -20.39 1.19 5.26
C PRO A 143 -18.94 1.37 4.78
N SER A 144 -18.72 2.39 3.96
CA SER A 144 -17.50 2.55 3.16
C SER A 144 -16.38 3.34 3.86
N THR A 145 -16.65 4.04 4.96
CA THR A 145 -15.66 4.93 5.60
C THR A 145 -14.47 4.17 6.19
N LEU A 146 -14.71 3.28 7.16
CA LEU A 146 -13.63 2.56 7.86
C LEU A 146 -12.89 1.60 6.92
N THR A 147 -13.65 0.77 6.19
CA THR A 147 -13.08 -0.18 5.23
C THR A 147 -12.39 0.54 4.08
N GLY A 148 -12.97 1.64 3.59
CA GLY A 148 -12.34 2.50 2.58
C GLY A 148 -11.01 3.04 3.07
N LEU A 149 -10.95 3.60 4.28
CA LEU A 149 -9.70 4.12 4.86
C LEU A 149 -8.64 3.02 4.97
N ALA A 150 -8.95 1.89 5.60
CA ALA A 150 -7.99 0.81 5.84
C ALA A 150 -7.39 0.26 4.53
N PHE A 151 -8.26 -0.08 3.57
CA PHE A 151 -7.80 -0.63 2.28
C PHE A 151 -7.15 0.41 1.38
N THR A 152 -7.51 1.68 1.50
CA THR A 152 -6.84 2.77 0.76
C THR A 152 -5.42 2.98 1.27
N LEU A 153 -5.23 3.04 2.58
CA LEU A 153 -3.89 3.17 3.15
C LEU A 153 -3.01 1.97 2.79
N TYR A 154 -3.60 0.76 2.82
CA TYR A 154 -2.88 -0.44 2.40
C TYR A 154 -2.49 -0.39 0.91
N ALA A 155 -3.44 -0.09 0.01
CA ALA A 155 -3.17 -0.01 -1.42
C ALA A 155 -2.12 1.06 -1.77
N ALA A 156 -2.20 2.24 -1.17
CA ALA A 156 -1.26 3.33 -1.42
C ALA A 156 0.15 3.04 -0.89
N TRP A 157 0.26 2.34 0.25
CA TRP A 157 1.56 1.90 0.74
C TRP A 157 2.18 0.79 -0.13
N VAL A 158 1.37 -0.20 -0.56
CA VAL A 158 1.84 -1.24 -1.49
C VAL A 158 2.21 -0.64 -2.85
N PHE A 159 1.54 0.43 -3.29
CA PHE A 159 1.89 1.14 -4.52
C PHE A 159 3.33 1.65 -4.49
N ILE A 160 3.73 2.38 -3.44
CA ILE A 160 5.11 2.86 -3.33
C ILE A 160 6.09 1.70 -3.10
N ALA A 161 5.71 0.69 -2.31
CA ALA A 161 6.54 -0.51 -2.12
C ALA A 161 6.79 -1.25 -3.44
N THR A 162 5.82 -1.26 -4.36
CA THR A 162 5.97 -1.83 -5.70
C THR A 162 7.00 -1.05 -6.52
N ILE A 163 6.99 0.29 -6.47
CA ILE A 163 7.98 1.13 -7.14
C ILE A 163 9.40 0.86 -6.59
N VAL A 164 9.54 0.77 -5.27
CA VAL A 164 10.81 0.42 -4.63
C VAL A 164 11.26 -0.98 -5.06
N ASN A 165 10.37 -1.96 -5.06
CA ASN A 165 10.71 -3.34 -5.44
C ASN A 165 11.12 -3.47 -6.92
N ILE A 166 10.47 -2.71 -7.82
CA ILE A 166 10.89 -2.61 -9.23
C ILE A 166 12.30 -2.02 -9.32
N SER A 167 12.60 -0.97 -8.55
CA SER A 167 13.93 -0.35 -8.54
C SER A 167 14.99 -1.32 -8.02
N LEU A 168 14.70 -2.07 -6.95
CA LEU A 168 15.55 -3.18 -6.50
C LEU A 168 15.79 -4.22 -7.60
N SER A 169 14.74 -4.60 -8.33
CA SER A 169 14.85 -5.58 -9.42
C SER A 169 15.76 -5.08 -10.55
N LEU A 170 15.70 -3.78 -10.89
CA LEU A 170 16.54 -3.18 -11.92
C LEU A 170 18.01 -3.11 -11.48
N VAL A 171 18.26 -2.77 -10.21
CA VAL A 171 19.62 -2.80 -9.62
C VAL A 171 20.16 -4.24 -9.61
N GLN A 172 19.36 -5.22 -9.20
CA GLN A 172 19.77 -6.63 -9.20
C GLN A 172 20.15 -7.13 -10.60
N LEU A 173 19.44 -6.67 -11.64
CA LEU A 173 19.72 -7.03 -13.03
C LEU A 173 20.92 -6.28 -13.64
N GLY A 174 21.50 -5.30 -12.93
CA GLY A 174 22.59 -4.47 -13.45
C GLY A 174 22.15 -3.61 -14.64
N TRP A 175 20.89 -3.17 -14.67
CA TRP A 175 20.39 -2.31 -15.75
C TRP A 175 21.17 -1.00 -15.80
N ASP A 176 21.62 -0.62 -16.99
CA ASP A 176 22.52 0.53 -17.24
C ASP A 176 21.79 1.88 -17.35
N GLY A 177 20.48 1.90 -17.08
CA GLY A 177 19.68 3.12 -17.13
C GLY A 177 19.58 3.73 -18.54
N PHE A 178 19.92 3.00 -19.60
CA PHE A 178 20.11 3.54 -20.95
C PHE A 178 21.15 4.69 -21.00
N GLY A 179 22.16 4.67 -20.12
CA GLY A 179 23.16 5.72 -19.98
C GLY A 179 22.68 6.98 -19.25
N VAL A 180 21.46 6.98 -18.72
CA VAL A 180 20.92 8.05 -17.86
C VAL A 180 21.29 7.76 -16.40
N SER A 181 21.72 8.79 -15.66
CA SER A 181 22.16 8.62 -14.28
C SER A 181 21.02 8.22 -13.33
N ASP A 182 21.37 7.47 -12.28
CA ASP A 182 20.42 7.03 -11.24
C ASP A 182 19.69 8.20 -10.59
N SER A 183 20.37 9.35 -10.45
CA SER A 183 19.77 10.58 -9.92
C SER A 183 18.64 11.10 -10.82
N ILE A 184 18.81 11.08 -12.14
CA ILE A 184 17.77 11.49 -13.09
C ILE A 184 16.62 10.48 -13.06
N TRP A 185 16.90 9.18 -13.05
CA TRP A 185 15.87 8.14 -12.92
C TRP A 185 15.06 8.30 -11.63
N THR A 186 15.72 8.63 -10.53
CA THR A 186 15.06 8.92 -9.25
C THR A 186 14.08 10.08 -9.38
N LEU A 187 14.49 11.19 -10.00
CA LEU A 187 13.61 12.34 -10.23
C LEU A 187 12.41 11.98 -11.14
N VAL A 188 12.64 11.19 -12.18
CA VAL A 188 11.57 10.70 -13.07
C VAL A 188 10.57 9.84 -12.29
N ILE A 189 11.04 8.89 -11.50
CA ILE A 189 10.20 8.00 -10.69
C ILE A 189 9.36 8.81 -9.69
N LEU A 190 9.97 9.77 -8.99
CA LEU A 190 9.25 10.65 -8.06
C LEU A 190 8.20 11.50 -8.78
N GLY A 191 8.53 12.05 -9.95
CA GLY A 191 7.59 12.80 -10.79
C GLY A 191 6.41 11.94 -11.26
N VAL A 192 6.66 10.71 -11.72
CA VAL A 192 5.63 9.75 -12.12
C VAL A 192 4.74 9.37 -10.93
N ALA A 193 5.32 9.15 -9.74
CA ALA A 193 4.56 8.87 -8.53
C ALA A 193 3.63 10.04 -8.16
N ILE A 194 4.11 11.29 -8.21
CA ILE A 194 3.29 12.49 -7.98
C ILE A 194 2.16 12.56 -9.02
N GLY A 195 2.47 12.43 -10.31
CA GLY A 195 1.49 12.46 -11.39
C GLY A 195 0.40 11.39 -11.23
N PHE A 196 0.80 10.16 -10.86
CA PHE A 196 -0.13 9.06 -10.61
C PHE A 196 -1.08 9.36 -9.44
N VAL A 197 -0.59 9.91 -8.33
CA VAL A 197 -1.43 10.25 -7.18
C VAL A 197 -2.47 11.31 -7.55
N LEU A 198 -2.07 12.33 -8.31
CA LEU A 198 -2.99 13.37 -8.78
C LEU A 198 -4.06 12.80 -9.73
N PHE A 199 -3.66 11.93 -10.66
CA PHE A 199 -4.57 11.20 -11.53
C PHE A 199 -5.56 10.33 -10.73
N TYR A 200 -5.06 9.57 -9.76
CA TYR A 200 -5.87 8.74 -8.88
C TYR A 200 -6.91 9.58 -8.12
N LEU A 201 -6.51 10.73 -7.55
CA LEU A 201 -7.41 11.63 -6.85
C LEU A 201 -8.50 12.21 -7.76
N ALA A 202 -8.18 12.52 -9.02
CA ALA A 202 -9.15 12.98 -10.00
C ALA A 202 -10.20 11.89 -10.29
N ARG A 203 -9.79 10.63 -10.38
CA ARG A 203 -10.65 9.50 -10.75
C ARG A 203 -11.48 8.93 -9.61
N PHE A 204 -10.87 8.72 -8.44
CA PHE A 204 -11.47 8.03 -7.29
C PHE A 204 -11.86 8.96 -6.16
N LYS A 205 -11.43 10.22 -6.20
CA LYS A 205 -11.91 11.26 -5.27
C LYS A 205 -11.72 10.89 -3.79
N ASN A 206 -10.73 10.06 -3.50
CA ASN A 206 -10.50 9.42 -2.21
C ASN A 206 -9.38 10.14 -1.46
N ALA A 207 -9.74 10.84 -0.38
CA ALA A 207 -8.82 11.74 0.32
C ALA A 207 -7.67 11.04 1.06
N ALA A 208 -7.77 9.73 1.36
CA ALA A 208 -6.72 9.05 2.13
C ALA A 208 -5.54 8.54 1.30
N PHE A 209 -5.69 8.39 -0.02
CA PHE A 209 -4.68 7.74 -0.87
C PHE A 209 -3.30 8.43 -0.85
N PRO A 210 -3.19 9.78 -0.81
CA PRO A 210 -1.87 10.41 -0.76
C PRO A 210 -1.15 10.25 0.58
N ILE A 211 -1.84 9.86 1.67
CA ILE A 211 -1.27 9.87 3.04
C ILE A 211 -0.06 8.92 3.17
N PRO A 212 -0.14 7.63 2.79
CA PRO A 212 1.01 6.73 2.88
C PRO A 212 2.16 7.13 1.97
N ILE A 213 1.86 7.81 0.86
CA ILE A 213 2.84 8.22 -0.14
C ILE A 213 3.60 9.44 0.36
N ALA A 214 2.92 10.39 1.02
CA ALA A 214 3.58 11.47 1.75
C ALA A 214 4.49 10.95 2.86
N TRP A 215 4.04 9.93 3.60
CA TRP A 215 4.89 9.25 4.60
C TRP A 215 6.12 8.59 3.98
N ALA A 216 5.95 7.90 2.84
CA ALA A 216 7.08 7.31 2.12
C ALA A 216 8.07 8.36 1.62
N PHE A 217 7.58 9.47 1.05
CA PHE A 217 8.43 10.57 0.60
C PHE A 217 9.20 11.19 1.76
N PHE A 218 8.57 11.34 2.93
CA PHE A 218 9.25 11.78 4.14
C PHE A 218 10.32 10.79 4.61
N GLY A 219 10.05 9.50 4.51
CA GLY A 219 11.03 8.44 4.76
C GLY A 219 12.25 8.51 3.85
N ILE A 220 12.04 8.69 2.55
CA ILE A 220 13.11 8.86 1.56
C ILE A 220 13.89 10.14 1.86
N TYR A 221 13.19 11.27 2.04
CA TYR A 221 13.82 12.55 2.39
C TYR A 221 14.71 12.42 3.63
N SER A 222 14.25 11.69 4.64
CA SER A 222 15.00 11.49 5.88
C SER A 222 16.27 10.67 5.67
N ALA A 223 16.29 9.72 4.73
CA ALA A 223 17.51 8.98 4.38
C ALA A 223 18.57 9.90 3.72
N TYR A 224 18.14 10.82 2.86
CA TYR A 224 19.05 11.86 2.35
C TYR A 224 19.51 12.81 3.46
N ALA A 225 18.59 13.29 4.30
CA ALA A 225 18.90 14.23 5.37
C ALA A 225 19.86 13.66 6.44
N SER A 226 19.86 12.34 6.63
CA SER A 226 20.79 11.66 7.54
C SER A 226 22.13 11.28 6.91
N GLY A 227 22.35 11.58 5.62
CA GLY A 227 23.54 11.16 4.88
C GLY A 227 23.57 9.66 4.54
N MET A 228 22.46 8.94 4.69
CA MET A 228 22.36 7.53 4.25
C MET A 228 22.41 7.45 2.71
N LEU A 229 21.87 8.46 2.03
CA LEU A 229 21.92 8.63 0.59
C LEU A 229 22.59 9.96 0.25
N ASP A 230 23.68 9.92 -0.52
CA ASP A 230 24.42 11.13 -0.94
C ASP A 230 24.87 11.06 -2.42
N PRO A 231 23.94 11.02 -3.39
CA PRO A 231 24.27 11.12 -4.81
C PRO A 231 24.52 12.57 -5.24
N GLU A 232 25.08 12.76 -6.42
CA GLU A 232 25.42 14.08 -7.01
C GLU A 232 24.25 15.10 -6.98
N MET A 233 23.00 14.65 -7.14
CA MET A 233 21.80 15.51 -7.14
C MET A 233 20.98 15.45 -5.84
N ALA A 234 21.58 15.07 -4.70
CA ALA A 234 20.88 14.90 -3.42
C ALA A 234 19.97 16.09 -3.05
N GLY A 235 20.47 17.32 -3.18
CA GLY A 235 19.71 18.53 -2.86
C GLY A 235 18.47 18.73 -3.75
N VAL A 236 18.56 18.40 -5.04
CA VAL A 236 17.42 18.49 -5.97
C VAL A 236 16.38 17.42 -5.64
N ILE A 237 16.82 16.20 -5.37
CA ILE A 237 15.94 15.09 -4.98
C ILE A 237 15.20 15.42 -3.67
N GLN A 238 15.91 15.94 -2.67
CA GLN A 238 15.30 16.43 -1.43
C GLN A 238 14.25 17.52 -1.68
N GLY A 239 14.54 18.48 -2.57
CA GLY A 239 13.58 19.52 -2.96
C GLY A 239 12.31 18.96 -3.58
N VAL A 240 12.43 17.99 -4.50
CA VAL A 240 11.28 17.30 -5.13
C VAL A 240 10.48 16.48 -4.12
N LEU A 241 11.15 15.80 -3.18
CA LEU A 241 10.49 15.05 -2.11
C LEU A 241 9.67 15.98 -1.21
N LEU A 242 10.24 17.11 -0.77
CA LEU A 242 9.51 18.10 0.02
C LEU A 242 8.32 18.70 -0.73
N ALA A 243 8.51 19.07 -2.01
CA ALA A 243 7.42 19.56 -2.85
C ALA A 243 6.30 18.50 -2.99
N GLY A 244 6.66 17.24 -3.23
CA GLY A 244 5.73 16.12 -3.29
C GLY A 244 4.92 15.94 -2.00
N ILE A 245 5.58 15.98 -0.84
CA ILE A 245 4.93 15.92 0.48
C ILE A 245 3.92 17.06 0.62
N THR A 246 4.33 18.31 0.34
CA THR A 246 3.45 19.48 0.41
C THR A 246 2.24 19.35 -0.52
N ILE A 247 2.46 18.93 -1.78
CA ILE A 247 1.39 18.69 -2.75
C ILE A 247 0.41 17.63 -2.22
N PHE A 248 0.91 16.52 -1.68
CA PHE A 248 0.06 15.46 -1.15
C PHE A 248 -0.75 15.91 0.06
N LEU A 249 -0.17 16.63 1.01
CA LEU A 249 -0.89 17.14 2.18
C LEU A 249 -1.97 18.15 1.79
N ILE A 250 -1.65 19.09 0.89
CA ILE A 250 -2.64 20.03 0.35
C ILE A 250 -3.76 19.28 -0.38
N ALA A 251 -3.41 18.28 -1.19
CA ALA A 251 -4.37 17.49 -1.95
C ALA A 251 -5.29 16.66 -1.04
N VAL A 252 -4.78 16.11 0.07
CA VAL A 252 -5.58 15.42 1.11
C VAL A 252 -6.60 16.38 1.69
N ILE A 253 -6.16 17.55 2.17
CA ILE A 253 -7.03 18.55 2.81
C ILE A 253 -8.09 19.03 1.81
N TRP A 254 -7.66 19.47 0.62
CA TRP A 254 -8.55 19.97 -0.42
C TRP A 254 -9.58 18.91 -0.84
N ARG A 255 -9.15 17.66 -1.06
CA ARG A 255 -10.05 16.56 -1.44
C ARG A 255 -11.06 16.26 -0.33
N PHE A 256 -10.61 16.22 0.92
CA PHE A 256 -11.46 15.96 2.09
C PHE A 256 -12.55 17.04 2.26
N LEU A 257 -12.17 18.32 2.13
CA LEU A 257 -13.11 19.45 2.16
C LEU A 257 -14.09 19.38 0.98
N LYS A 258 -13.59 19.13 -0.25
CA LYS A 258 -14.43 19.01 -1.46
C LYS A 258 -15.38 17.82 -1.42
N ASN A 259 -15.09 16.81 -0.62
CA ASN A 259 -15.98 15.68 -0.36
C ASN A 259 -17.04 15.97 0.72
N GLY A 260 -17.06 17.18 1.29
CA GLY A 260 -17.95 17.56 2.38
C GLY A 260 -17.51 16.99 3.73
N ASN A 261 -16.21 17.09 4.03
CA ASN A 261 -15.55 16.55 5.23
C ASN A 261 -15.65 15.03 5.32
N ALA A 262 -15.39 14.34 4.21
CA ALA A 262 -15.49 12.89 4.11
C ALA A 262 -14.40 12.27 3.23
N LEU A 263 -14.13 10.98 3.44
CA LEU A 263 -13.15 10.22 2.68
C LEU A 263 -13.49 10.17 1.18
N PHE A 264 -14.75 9.90 0.87
CA PHE A 264 -15.32 9.86 -0.47
C PHE A 264 -16.39 10.94 -0.65
N PRO A 265 -16.75 11.33 -1.89
CA PRO A 265 -17.84 12.28 -2.12
C PRO A 265 -19.15 11.77 -1.53
N LYS A 266 -19.87 12.65 -0.83
CA LYS A 266 -21.26 12.43 -0.41
C LYS A 266 -22.19 12.36 -1.63
N GLN A 267 -23.33 11.71 -1.47
CA GLN A 267 -24.37 11.68 -2.49
C GLN A 267 -24.89 13.12 -2.63
N SER A 268 -24.94 13.65 -3.86
CA SER A 268 -25.62 14.92 -4.11
C SER A 268 -27.08 14.71 -3.74
N VAL A 269 -27.53 15.46 -2.73
CA VAL A 269 -28.95 15.54 -2.32
C VAL A 269 -29.73 16.22 -3.43
#